data_AF-A0A848XSC5-F1
#
_entry.id   AF-A0A848XSC5-F1
#
_cell.length_a   1.000
_cell.length_b   1.000
_cell.length_c   1.000
_cell.angle_alpha   90.00
_cell.angle_beta   90.00
_cell.angle_gamma   90.00
#
_symmetry.space_group_name_H-M   'P 1'
#
loop_
_entity.id
_entity.type
_entity.pdbx_description
1 polymer ?
#
loop_
_entity_poly.entity_id
_entity_poly.type
_entity_poly.pdbx_seq_one_letter_code
_entity_poly.pdbx_strand_id
1 'polypeptide(L)' 'VFRAGHRVRVEISSSNFPRFSRNLNTGGEFATETSAIAAQQRVFHDTDRASYVLLPVVR' A
#
# COMPACT_ATOMS: atom_id res chain seq x y z
N VAL A 1 -1.03 7.46 -21.58
CA VAL A 1 -0.46 8.83 -21.59
C VAL A 1 -1.21 9.71 -20.60
N PHE A 2 -0.51 10.33 -19.66
CA PHE A 2 -1.06 11.44 -18.87
C PHE A 2 -0.96 12.71 -19.71
N ARG A 3 -2.09 13.38 -19.94
CA ARG A 3 -2.16 14.56 -20.83
C ARG A 3 -1.83 15.85 -20.06
N ALA A 4 -1.67 16.94 -20.80
CA ALA A 4 -1.57 18.28 -20.20
C ALA A 4 -2.75 18.52 -19.23
N GLY A 5 -2.42 19.01 -18.03
CA GLY A 5 -3.39 19.23 -16.94
C GLY A 5 -3.70 18.00 -16.08
N HIS A 6 -3.32 16.79 -16.47
CA HIS A 6 -3.49 15.60 -15.62
C HIS A 6 -2.41 15.55 -14.53
N ARG A 7 -2.70 14.81 -13.45
CA ARG A 7 -1.75 14.51 -12.37
C ARG A 7 -1.67 13.01 -12.14
N VAL A 8 -0.48 12.53 -11.77
CA VAL A 8 -0.31 11.17 -11.26
C VAL A 8 -0.50 11.23 -9.75
N ARG A 9 -1.43 10.43 -9.23
CA ARG A 9 -1.65 10.25 -7.78
C ARG A 9 -1.26 8.82 -7.41
N VAL A 10 -0.59 8.68 -6.27
CA VAL A 10 -0.32 7.40 -5.63
C VAL A 10 -1.08 7.36 -4.32
N GLU A 11 -1.83 6.28 -4.10
CA GLU A 11 -2.52 6.00 -2.84
C GLU A 11 -1.83 4.84 -2.15
N ILE A 12 -1.48 5.03 -0.88
CA ILE A 12 -0.81 4.02 -0.05
C ILE A 12 -1.74 3.70 1.11
N SER A 13 -2.05 2.43 1.27
CA SER A 13 -2.86 1.90 2.36
C SER A 13 -2.41 0.48 2.66
N SER A 14 -2.68 -0.01 3.86
CA SER A 14 -2.41 -1.40 4.27
C SER A 14 -3.55 -2.36 3.94
N SER A 15 -4.55 -1.93 3.14
CA SER A 15 -5.67 -2.77 2.74
C SER A 15 -6.35 -2.30 1.46
N ASN A 16 -7.05 -3.21 0.78
CA ASN A 16 -7.95 -2.93 -0.33
C ASN A 16 -9.05 -4.01 -0.35
N PHE A 17 -9.90 -3.99 0.68
CA PHE A 17 -11.03 -4.90 0.79
C PHE A 17 -12.22 -4.37 -0.03
N PRO A 18 -12.99 -5.21 -0.75
CA PRO A 18 -12.93 -6.67 -0.79
C PRO A 18 -12.01 -7.27 -1.87
N ARG A 19 -11.26 -6.45 -2.63
CA ARG A 19 -10.36 -6.95 -3.69
C ARG A 19 -9.33 -7.94 -3.15
N PHE A 20 -8.81 -7.69 -1.95
CA PHE A 20 -8.00 -8.63 -1.18
C PHE A 20 -8.61 -8.85 0.20
N SER A 21 -8.51 -10.08 0.70
CA SER A 21 -8.84 -10.39 2.09
C SER A 21 -7.99 -9.55 3.05
N ARG A 22 -8.59 -9.12 4.16
CA ARG A 22 -7.91 -8.29 5.15
C ARG A 22 -6.81 -9.09 5.84
N ASN A 23 -5.64 -8.48 6.07
CA ASN A 23 -4.65 -9.01 7.01
C ASN A 23 -5.10 -8.65 8.44
N LEU A 24 -5.19 -9.66 9.31
CA LEU A 24 -5.60 -9.48 10.72
C LEU A 24 -4.45 -9.03 11.64
N ASN A 25 -3.23 -8.95 11.10
CA ASN A 25 -2.02 -8.43 11.73
C ASN A 25 -1.58 -9.17 13.01
N THR A 26 -2.02 -10.42 13.21
CA THR A 26 -1.60 -11.27 14.34
C THR A 26 -0.36 -12.11 14.03
N GLY A 27 -0.05 -12.31 12.75
CA GLY A 27 0.96 -13.29 12.31
C GLY A 27 0.45 -14.75 12.31
N GLY A 28 -0.81 -14.98 12.66
CA GLY A 28 -1.46 -16.30 12.63
C GLY A 28 -1.86 -16.75 11.22
N GLU A 29 -2.49 -17.92 11.15
CA GLU A 29 -2.97 -18.54 9.90
C GLU A 29 -4.03 -17.68 9.20
N PHE A 30 -3.71 -17.19 8.00
CA PHE A 30 -4.52 -16.20 7.28
C PHE A 30 -5.97 -16.63 7.03
N ALA A 31 -6.20 -17.92 6.78
CA ALA A 31 -7.51 -18.44 6.40
C ALA A 31 -8.47 -18.69 7.58
N THR A 32 -7.92 -18.94 8.78
CA THR A 32 -8.70 -19.42 9.94
C THR A 32 -8.61 -18.51 11.15
N GLU A 33 -7.68 -17.56 11.16
CA GLU A 33 -7.58 -16.57 12.23
C GLU A 33 -8.87 -15.76 12.34
N THR A 34 -9.30 -15.53 13.58
CA THR A 34 -10.51 -14.77 13.90
C THR A 34 -10.22 -13.55 14.77
N SER A 35 -9.07 -13.51 15.43
CA SER A 35 -8.62 -12.37 16.21
C SER A 35 -7.92 -11.35 15.33
N ALA A 36 -8.16 -10.06 15.58
CA ALA A 36 -7.54 -8.97 14.83
C ALA A 36 -6.82 -8.01 15.77
N ILE A 37 -5.64 -7.54 15.35
CA ILE A 37 -4.89 -6.51 16.05
C ILE A 37 -4.80 -5.28 15.15
N ALA A 38 -5.10 -4.11 15.71
CA ALA A 38 -4.92 -2.83 15.02
C ALA A 38 -3.42 -2.56 14.86
N ALA A 39 -2.96 -2.44 13.62
CA ALA A 39 -1.56 -2.16 13.33
C ALA A 39 -1.34 -0.66 13.07
N GLN A 40 -0.33 -0.08 13.72
CA GLN A 40 0.17 1.26 13.38
C GLN A 40 1.23 1.13 12.29
N GLN A 41 0.84 1.45 11.06
CA GLN A 41 1.72 1.40 9.91
C GLN A 41 2.36 2.77 9.66
N ARG A 42 3.60 2.79 9.20
CA ARG A 42 4.34 4.01 8.88
C ARG A 42 4.99 3.89 7.51
N VAL A 43 4.75 4.89 6.66
CA VAL A 43 5.49 5.07 5.42
C VAL A 43 6.66 5.99 5.70
N PHE A 44 7.88 5.49 5.56
CA PHE A 44 9.08 6.32 5.60
C PHE A 44 9.35 6.87 4.21
N HIS A 45 9.54 8.17 4.11
CA HIS A 45 9.92 8.85 2.87
C HIS A 45 10.75 10.08 3.24
N ASP A 46 12.02 9.84 3.48
CA ASP A 46 13.02 10.84 3.83
C ASP A 46 14.31 10.58 3.05
N THR A 47 15.34 11.39 3.29
CA THR A 47 16.62 11.33 2.57
C THR A 47 17.33 9.99 2.72
N ASP A 48 17.18 9.32 3.86
CA ASP A 48 17.84 8.04 4.15
C ASP A 48 16.96 6.86 3.72
N ARG A 49 15.64 7.07 3.61
CA ARG A 49 14.62 6.08 3.22
C ARG A 49 13.77 6.62 2.09
N ALA A 50 14.38 6.72 0.92
CA ALA A 50 13.74 7.27 -0.27
C ALA A 50 12.74 6.29 -0.89
N SER A 51 11.57 6.09 -0.28
CA SER A 51 10.48 5.30 -0.90
C SER A 51 10.04 5.92 -2.23
N TYR A 52 9.79 5.12 -3.27
CA TYR A 52 9.35 5.64 -4.57
C TYR A 52 8.44 4.66 -5.31
N VAL A 53 7.70 5.16 -6.30
CA VAL A 53 7.03 4.35 -7.32
C VAL A 53 7.82 4.46 -8.62
N LEU A 54 8.27 3.32 -9.14
CA LEU A 54 8.91 3.27 -10.44
C LEU A 54 7.84 3.29 -11.54
N LEU A 55 7.86 4.31 -12.38
CA LEU A 55 6.97 4.41 -13.54
C LEU A 55 7.74 4.04 -14.82
N PRO A 56 7.33 3.01 -15.56
CA PRO A 56 7.93 2.69 -16.85
C PRO A 56 7.47 3.70 -17.91
N VAL A 57 8.25 4.76 -18.11
CA VAL A 57 7.94 5.80 -19.11
C VAL A 57 8.32 5.31 -20.50
N VAL A 58 7.33 5.12 -21.35
CA VAL A 58 7.50 4.84 -22.78
C VAL A 58 7.44 6.17 -23.54
N ARG A 59 8.39 6.38 -24.45
CA ARG A 59 8.43 7.53 -25.35
C ARG A 59 7.85 7.18 -26.71
#